data_AF-A0A3D3UXI7-F1
#
_entry.id   AF-A0A3D3UXI7-F1
#
_cell.length_a   1.000
_cell.length_b   1.000
_cell.length_c   1.000
_cell.angle_alpha   90.00
_cell.angle_beta   90.00
_cell.angle_gamma   90.00
#
_symmetry.space_group_name_H-M   'P 1'
#
loop_
_entity.id
_entity.type
_entity.pdbx_description
1 polymer ?
#
loop_
_entity_poly.entity_id
_entity_poly.type
_entity_poly.pdbx_seq_one_letter_code
_entity_poly.pdbx_strand_id
1 'polypeptide(L)'
;MPALNNSTRRLIFHGRALYGIFNAHDGKCSLSIVDSKMKTAWRIPYPTLGRLAGIRTAVESILGLFRDIVKSVYLVLIQILTRLAYVERKLPSSISMWARLDVIPRAPHHERHRLSLGRNSLIEASCVICTWHGDVILKDRASIGIGSIVMGPVLIGENSACSQNCFISGQSHLYEDISKKFLRQGFKTEKVVIGKNVWIGASSVILPGVKIGDNSIIGAGSTIIEDVPSYSVAVGNPAKIIRKYNFQTKQWERV
;
A
#
# COMPACT_ATOMS: atom_id res chain seq x y z
N MET A 1 -50.83 0.27 -40.50
CA MET A 1 -49.90 -0.24 -39.47
C MET A 1 -49.06 0.92 -38.96
N PRO A 2 -49.08 1.29 -37.68
CA PRO A 2 -48.21 2.36 -37.20
C PRO A 2 -46.76 1.83 -37.14
N ALA A 3 -45.84 2.59 -37.72
CA ALA A 3 -44.43 2.24 -37.83
C ALA A 3 -43.77 2.14 -36.45
N LEU A 4 -43.07 1.02 -36.21
CA LEU A 4 -42.25 0.82 -35.01
C LEU A 4 -41.08 1.80 -35.04
N ASN A 5 -41.09 2.77 -34.14
CA ASN A 5 -40.01 3.76 -34.04
C ASN A 5 -38.78 3.17 -33.33
N ASN A 6 -37.61 3.79 -33.52
CA ASN A 6 -36.24 3.34 -33.17
C ASN A 6 -35.96 2.97 -31.69
N SER A 7 -36.95 3.00 -30.81
CA SER A 7 -36.82 2.66 -29.37
C SER A 7 -37.29 1.24 -29.01
N THR A 8 -37.72 0.44 -29.99
CA THR A 8 -38.27 -0.91 -29.76
C THR A 8 -37.14 -1.94 -29.57
N ARG A 9 -36.95 -2.47 -28.36
CA ARG A 9 -36.01 -3.59 -28.10
C ARG A 9 -36.73 -4.93 -28.29
N ARG A 10 -36.14 -5.82 -29.10
CA ARG A 10 -36.62 -7.18 -29.37
C ARG A 10 -36.08 -8.14 -28.30
N LEU A 11 -36.97 -8.89 -27.65
CA LEU A 11 -36.63 -9.93 -26.67
C LEU A 11 -37.25 -11.26 -27.13
N ILE A 12 -36.51 -12.36 -27.02
CA ILE A 12 -36.98 -13.70 -27.39
C ILE A 12 -37.25 -14.48 -26.11
N PHE A 13 -38.49 -14.94 -25.91
CA PHE A 13 -38.89 -15.71 -24.74
C PHE A 13 -39.66 -16.96 -25.20
N HIS A 14 -39.19 -18.16 -24.83
CA HIS A 14 -39.76 -19.46 -25.24
C HIS A 14 -40.05 -19.57 -26.76
N GLY A 15 -39.08 -19.14 -27.59
CA GLY A 15 -39.18 -19.23 -29.05
C GLY A 15 -40.14 -18.22 -29.71
N ARG A 16 -40.77 -17.31 -28.94
CA ARG A 16 -41.63 -16.24 -29.46
C ARG A 16 -40.92 -14.89 -29.39
N ALA A 17 -41.04 -14.10 -30.45
CA ALA A 17 -40.54 -12.72 -30.50
C ALA A 17 -41.50 -11.78 -29.77
N LEU A 18 -41.02 -11.14 -28.71
CA LEU A 18 -41.72 -10.12 -27.95
C LEU A 18 -41.05 -8.76 -28.18
N TYR A 19 -41.86 -7.71 -28.19
CA TYR A 19 -41.42 -6.34 -28.46
C TYR A 19 -41.84 -5.43 -27.29
N GLY A 20 -40.91 -4.62 -26.79
CA GLY A 20 -41.20 -3.60 -25.79
C GLY A 20 -41.61 -2.27 -26.44
N ILE A 21 -42.80 -1.76 -26.12
CA ILE A 21 -43.33 -0.49 -26.63
C ILE A 21 -43.55 0.47 -25.47
N PHE A 22 -42.95 1.65 -25.55
CA PHE A 22 -43.22 2.75 -24.62
C PHE A 22 -44.45 3.53 -25.06
N ASN A 23 -45.43 3.63 -24.17
CA ASN A 23 -46.68 4.37 -24.38
C ASN A 23 -46.76 5.54 -23.40
N ALA A 24 -47.04 6.74 -23.90
CA ALA A 24 -47.32 7.93 -23.10
C ALA A 24 -48.69 8.49 -23.51
N HIS A 25 -49.64 8.58 -22.56
CA HIS A 25 -50.97 9.16 -22.78
C HIS A 25 -51.45 9.81 -21.47
N ASP A 26 -52.03 11.01 -21.54
CA ASP A 26 -52.55 11.78 -20.40
C ASP A 26 -51.61 11.86 -19.18
N GLY A 27 -50.34 12.20 -19.43
CA GLY A 27 -49.34 12.35 -18.36
C GLY A 27 -48.89 11.04 -17.69
N LYS A 28 -49.35 9.87 -18.16
CA LYS A 28 -48.96 8.55 -17.65
C LYS A 28 -48.16 7.78 -18.70
N CYS A 29 -46.95 7.38 -18.34
CA CYS A 29 -46.11 6.50 -19.15
C CYS A 29 -46.33 5.02 -18.78
N SER A 30 -46.16 4.10 -19.71
CA SER A 30 -46.18 2.65 -19.47
C SER A 30 -45.34 1.89 -20.51
N LEU A 31 -44.75 0.76 -20.14
CA LEU A 31 -44.11 -0.18 -21.06
C LEU A 31 -45.07 -1.34 -21.33
N SER A 32 -45.44 -1.55 -22.59
CA SER A 32 -46.20 -2.72 -23.02
C SER A 32 -45.26 -3.74 -23.65
N ILE A 33 -45.41 -5.01 -23.28
CA ILE A 33 -44.77 -6.13 -23.97
C ILE A 33 -45.82 -6.70 -24.92
N VAL A 34 -45.52 -6.68 -26.22
CA VAL A 34 -46.44 -7.13 -27.27
C VAL A 34 -45.85 -8.30 -28.07
N ASP A 35 -46.71 -9.12 -28.65
CA ASP A 35 -46.32 -10.19 -29.57
C ASP A 35 -46.04 -9.69 -31.01
N SER A 36 -45.67 -10.58 -31.92
CA SER A 36 -45.44 -10.26 -33.34
C SER A 36 -46.68 -9.75 -34.09
N LYS A 37 -47.87 -9.87 -33.50
CA LYS A 37 -49.14 -9.34 -34.03
C LYS A 37 -49.58 -8.07 -33.29
N MET A 38 -48.70 -7.45 -32.51
CA MET A 38 -48.94 -6.24 -31.71
C MET A 38 -50.05 -6.40 -30.66
N LYS A 39 -50.37 -7.63 -30.24
CA LYS A 39 -51.27 -7.86 -29.10
C LYS A 39 -50.51 -7.68 -27.80
N THR A 40 -51.07 -6.88 -26.90
CA THR A 40 -50.47 -6.63 -25.58
C THR A 40 -50.55 -7.89 -24.73
N ALA A 41 -49.40 -8.46 -24.39
CA ALA A 41 -49.30 -9.56 -23.46
C ALA A 41 -49.23 -9.04 -22.01
N TRP A 42 -48.51 -7.94 -21.78
CA TRP A 42 -48.33 -7.32 -20.46
C TRP A 42 -48.21 -5.80 -20.57
N ARG A 43 -48.74 -5.05 -19.59
CA ARG A 43 -48.59 -3.60 -19.48
C ARG A 43 -48.06 -3.22 -18.10
N ILE A 44 -46.92 -2.53 -18.08
CA ILE A 44 -46.20 -2.14 -16.87
C ILE A 44 -46.23 -0.61 -16.76
N PRO A 45 -46.95 -0.03 -15.79
CA PRO A 45 -47.02 1.43 -15.63
C PRO A 45 -45.67 2.01 -15.17
N TYR A 46 -45.28 3.19 -15.66
CA TYR A 46 -43.96 3.79 -15.39
C TYR A 46 -43.62 4.03 -13.90
N PRO A 47 -44.57 4.37 -13.00
CA PRO A 47 -44.31 4.40 -11.56
C PRO A 47 -43.77 3.06 -11.02
N THR A 48 -44.22 1.93 -11.56
CA THR A 48 -43.72 0.60 -11.18
C THR A 48 -42.32 0.32 -11.75
N LEU A 49 -41.99 0.83 -12.94
CA LEU A 49 -40.62 0.76 -13.49
C LEU A 49 -39.63 1.59 -12.67
N GLY A 50 -40.01 2.80 -12.23
CA GLY A 50 -39.22 3.61 -11.30
C GLY A 50 -39.02 2.92 -9.95
N ARG A 51 -40.04 2.24 -9.43
CA ARG A 51 -39.96 1.43 -8.21
C ARG A 51 -39.02 0.23 -8.38
N LEU A 52 -39.08 -0.48 -9.50
CA LEU A 52 -38.19 -1.60 -9.83
C LEU A 52 -36.74 -1.16 -10.03
N ALA A 53 -36.51 0.00 -10.67
CA ALA A 53 -35.19 0.60 -10.78
C ALA A 53 -34.64 1.01 -9.40
N GLY A 54 -35.47 1.60 -8.54
CA GLY A 54 -35.12 1.91 -7.16
C GLY A 54 -34.79 0.68 -6.32
N ILE A 55 -35.55 -0.41 -6.47
CA ILE A 55 -35.25 -1.71 -5.84
C ILE A 55 -33.90 -2.24 -6.33
N ARG A 56 -33.63 -2.20 -7.65
CA ARG A 56 -32.34 -2.63 -8.19
C ARG A 56 -31.19 -1.82 -7.60
N THR A 57 -31.29 -0.49 -7.58
CA THR A 57 -30.26 0.37 -6.99
C THR A 57 -30.05 0.06 -5.50
N ALA A 58 -31.13 -0.14 -4.74
CA ALA A 58 -31.03 -0.53 -3.33
C ALA A 58 -30.33 -1.89 -3.15
N VAL A 59 -30.66 -2.89 -3.98
CA VAL A 59 -30.00 -4.21 -3.95
C VAL A 59 -28.52 -4.08 -4.28
N GLU A 60 -28.14 -3.33 -5.31
CA GLU A 60 -26.73 -3.09 -5.68
C GLU A 60 -25.97 -2.38 -4.55
N SER A 61 -26.59 -1.40 -3.88
CA SER A 61 -26.00 -0.73 -2.72
C SER A 61 -25.77 -1.69 -1.54
N ILE A 62 -26.74 -2.56 -1.25
CA ILE A 62 -26.63 -3.57 -0.18
C ILE A 62 -25.53 -4.59 -0.51
N LEU A 63 -25.51 -5.10 -1.74
CA LEU A 63 -24.46 -6.02 -2.20
C LEU A 63 -23.08 -5.37 -2.19
N GLY A 64 -22.99 -4.09 -2.56
CA GLY A 64 -21.77 -3.30 -2.47
C GLY A 64 -21.26 -3.18 -1.04
N LEU A 65 -22.14 -2.78 -0.11
CA LEU A 65 -21.81 -2.70 1.31
C LEU A 65 -21.36 -4.05 1.87
N PHE A 66 -22.08 -5.12 1.57
CA PHE A 66 -21.73 -6.47 2.01
C PHE A 66 -20.34 -6.88 1.50
N ARG A 67 -20.05 -6.63 0.21
CA ARG A 67 -18.74 -6.90 -0.38
C ARG A 67 -17.64 -6.15 0.34
N ASP A 68 -17.86 -4.89 0.68
CA ASP A 68 -16.85 -4.05 1.33
C ASP A 68 -16.63 -4.45 2.80
N ILE A 69 -17.68 -4.89 3.49
CA ILE A 69 -17.58 -5.50 4.82
C ILE A 69 -16.76 -6.78 4.77
N VAL A 70 -17.09 -7.71 3.86
CA VAL A 70 -16.36 -8.99 3.70
C VAL A 70 -14.88 -8.73 3.39
N LYS A 71 -14.58 -7.82 2.47
CA LYS A 71 -13.21 -7.41 2.16
C LYS A 71 -12.48 -6.86 3.38
N SER A 72 -13.14 -5.98 4.14
CA SER A 72 -12.54 -5.36 5.34
C SER A 72 -12.22 -6.41 6.40
N VAL A 73 -13.16 -7.32 6.68
CA VAL A 73 -12.95 -8.44 7.61
C VAL A 73 -11.80 -9.33 7.15
N TYR A 74 -11.79 -9.71 5.86
CA TYR A 74 -10.70 -10.50 5.28
C TYR A 74 -9.33 -9.81 5.42
N LEU A 75 -9.26 -8.51 5.15
CA LEU A 75 -8.01 -7.73 5.26
C LEU A 75 -7.52 -7.60 6.71
N VAL A 76 -8.43 -7.46 7.67
CA VAL A 76 -8.06 -7.44 9.10
C VAL A 76 -7.54 -8.82 9.53
N LEU A 77 -8.23 -9.89 9.14
CA LEU A 77 -7.83 -11.27 9.46
C LEU A 77 -6.45 -11.60 8.87
N ILE A 78 -6.21 -11.30 7.59
CA ILE A 78 -4.92 -11.59 6.96
C ILE A 78 -3.79 -10.78 7.61
N GLN A 79 -4.03 -9.53 8.03
CA GLN A 79 -3.04 -8.73 8.75
C GLN A 79 -2.70 -9.33 10.12
N ILE A 80 -3.70 -9.80 10.87
CA ILE A 80 -3.47 -10.49 12.16
C ILE A 80 -2.67 -11.78 11.93
N LEU A 81 -3.08 -12.62 10.97
CA LEU A 81 -2.39 -13.87 10.65
C LEU A 81 -0.95 -13.61 10.19
N THR A 82 -0.74 -12.58 9.38
CA THR A 82 0.60 -12.19 8.91
C THR A 82 1.52 -11.83 10.08
N ARG A 83 0.99 -11.07 11.05
CA ARG A 83 1.72 -10.68 12.27
C ARG A 83 2.09 -11.87 13.15
N LEU A 84 1.25 -12.89 13.19
CA LEU A 84 1.48 -14.09 14.01
C LEU A 84 2.40 -15.10 13.31
N ALA A 85 2.26 -15.27 11.99
CA ALA A 85 2.93 -16.34 11.26
C ALA A 85 4.26 -15.91 10.60
N TYR A 86 4.42 -14.64 10.24
CA TYR A 86 5.54 -14.18 9.40
C TYR A 86 6.41 -13.10 10.06
N VAL A 87 6.17 -12.77 11.32
CA VAL A 87 6.98 -11.81 12.07
C VAL A 87 7.69 -12.50 13.21
N GLU A 88 9.02 -12.48 13.17
CA GLU A 88 9.87 -12.98 14.24
C GLU A 88 10.03 -11.91 15.31
N ARG A 89 9.66 -12.20 16.57
CA ARG A 89 9.65 -11.19 17.63
C ARG A 89 10.29 -11.69 18.90
N LYS A 90 11.20 -10.90 19.45
CA LYS A 90 11.64 -11.01 20.84
C LYS A 90 10.79 -10.08 21.70
N LEU A 91 10.18 -10.61 22.76
CA LEU A 91 9.36 -9.82 23.68
C LEU A 91 10.22 -9.19 24.80
N PRO A 92 9.79 -8.03 25.35
CA PRO A 92 8.67 -7.22 24.88
C PRO A 92 9.06 -6.47 23.60
N SER A 93 8.28 -6.54 22.52
CA SER A 93 8.43 -5.68 21.34
C SER A 93 7.05 -5.30 20.87
N SER A 94 6.90 -4.23 20.10
CA SER A 94 5.58 -3.69 19.74
C SER A 94 5.53 -3.29 18.27
N ILE A 95 4.43 -3.65 17.62
CA ILE A 95 4.08 -3.18 16.27
C ILE A 95 2.68 -2.62 16.37
N SER A 96 2.50 -1.37 15.98
CA SER A 96 1.18 -0.75 15.93
C SER A 96 0.22 -1.56 15.05
N MET A 97 -1.03 -1.66 15.50
CA MET A 97 -2.13 -2.25 14.72
C MET A 97 -2.39 -1.47 13.42
N TRP A 98 -1.99 -0.20 13.39
CA TRP A 98 -2.13 0.69 12.23
C TRP A 98 -0.91 0.71 11.30
N ALA A 99 0.12 -0.10 11.58
CA ALA A 99 1.19 -0.33 10.61
C ALA A 99 0.71 -1.28 9.52
N ARG A 100 1.00 -0.97 8.26
CA ARG A 100 0.79 -1.87 7.13
C ARG A 100 2.01 -2.77 6.97
N LEU A 101 1.81 -4.07 7.05
CA LEU A 101 2.86 -5.06 6.85
C LEU A 101 2.63 -5.78 5.52
N ASP A 102 3.46 -5.46 4.53
CA ASP A 102 3.52 -6.16 3.24
C ASP A 102 4.61 -7.25 3.33
N VAL A 103 4.35 -8.24 4.18
CA VAL A 103 5.24 -9.38 4.42
C VAL A 103 4.80 -10.55 3.55
N ILE A 104 5.69 -11.05 2.68
CA ILE A 104 5.37 -12.13 1.75
C ILE A 104 5.26 -13.48 2.48
N PRO A 105 4.11 -14.18 2.38
CA PRO A 105 3.99 -15.59 2.73
C PRO A 105 4.82 -16.46 1.76
N ARG A 106 5.53 -17.47 2.28
CA ARG A 106 6.35 -18.44 1.52
C ARG A 106 5.79 -18.74 0.11
N ALA A 107 6.56 -18.38 -0.92
CA ALA A 107 6.49 -19.05 -2.22
C ALA A 107 7.49 -20.24 -2.23
N PRO A 108 7.24 -21.34 -2.96
CA PRO A 108 8.14 -22.50 -3.01
C PRO A 108 9.56 -22.20 -3.47
N HIS A 109 9.80 -21.06 -4.13
CA HIS A 109 11.05 -20.72 -4.80
C HIS A 109 11.80 -19.52 -4.19
N HIS A 110 11.36 -19.00 -3.03
CA HIS A 110 12.04 -17.89 -2.35
C HIS A 110 12.40 -18.27 -0.91
N GLU A 111 13.66 -18.05 -0.54
CA GLU A 111 14.06 -17.97 0.87
C GLU A 111 13.19 -16.92 1.56
N ARG A 112 12.68 -17.23 2.75
CA ARG A 112 11.77 -16.33 3.48
C ARG A 112 12.49 -15.01 3.76
N HIS A 113 12.00 -13.91 3.17
CA HIS A 113 12.37 -12.59 3.66
C HIS A 113 11.67 -12.34 4.99
N ARG A 114 12.45 -12.02 6.02
CA ARG A 114 12.01 -11.92 7.41
C ARG A 114 11.71 -10.48 7.79
N LEU A 115 10.61 -10.30 8.51
CA LEU A 115 10.46 -9.16 9.40
C LEU A 115 10.82 -9.64 10.82
N SER A 116 11.92 -9.12 11.37
CA SER A 116 12.43 -9.54 12.68
C SER A 116 12.58 -8.34 13.62
N LEU A 117 12.11 -8.50 14.86
CA LEU A 117 12.11 -7.47 15.89
C LEU A 117 12.84 -7.94 17.15
N GLY A 118 13.86 -7.19 17.55
CA GLY A 118 14.58 -7.36 18.82
C GLY A 118 13.75 -6.94 20.04
N ARG A 119 14.30 -7.17 21.25
CA ARG A 119 13.66 -6.77 22.51
C ARG A 119 13.55 -5.26 22.59
N ASN A 120 12.44 -4.77 23.12
CA ASN A 120 12.04 -3.37 23.25
C ASN A 120 12.04 -2.60 21.92
N SER A 121 11.93 -3.29 20.78
CA SER A 121 11.78 -2.61 19.49
C SER A 121 10.34 -2.18 19.25
N LEU A 122 10.18 -1.10 18.47
CA LEU A 122 8.90 -0.47 18.21
C LEU A 122 8.73 -0.13 16.72
N ILE A 123 7.59 -0.50 16.15
CA ILE A 123 7.12 0.02 14.87
C ILE A 123 5.83 0.80 15.15
N GLU A 124 5.87 2.11 14.91
CA GLU A 124 4.76 3.01 15.21
C GLU A 124 3.61 2.94 14.18
N ALA A 125 2.57 3.73 14.41
CA ALA A 125 1.37 3.79 13.57
C ALA A 125 1.68 4.33 12.17
N SER A 126 0.86 3.91 11.19
CA SER A 126 0.93 4.38 9.80
C SER A 126 2.24 4.05 9.06
N CYS A 127 3.13 3.26 9.66
CA CYS A 127 4.32 2.78 8.98
C CYS A 127 3.95 1.77 7.89
N VAL A 128 4.74 1.73 6.83
CA VAL A 128 4.67 0.69 5.80
C VAL A 128 5.95 -0.11 5.82
N ILE A 129 5.86 -1.40 6.11
CA ILE A 129 7.00 -2.31 6.13
C ILE A 129 6.85 -3.31 4.99
N CYS A 130 7.82 -3.34 4.09
CA CYS A 130 7.80 -4.18 2.91
C CYS A 130 9.01 -5.10 2.88
N THR A 131 8.77 -6.41 2.87
CA THR A 131 9.83 -7.43 2.78
C THR A 131 9.92 -8.04 1.38
N TRP A 132 9.31 -7.43 0.36
CA TRP A 132 9.27 -8.00 -0.99
C TRP A 132 10.65 -8.20 -1.62
N HIS A 133 11.63 -7.39 -1.23
CA HIS A 133 12.95 -7.34 -1.86
C HIS A 133 14.08 -7.71 -0.91
N GLY A 134 13.79 -7.97 0.37
CA GLY A 134 14.75 -8.49 1.34
C GLY A 134 14.26 -8.39 2.78
N ASP A 135 15.07 -8.89 3.71
CA ASP A 135 14.81 -8.86 5.14
C ASP A 135 14.68 -7.41 5.68
N VAL A 136 13.76 -7.19 6.62
CA VAL A 136 13.73 -5.99 7.46
C VAL A 136 13.97 -6.42 8.90
N ILE A 137 15.12 -6.04 9.45
CA ILE A 137 15.59 -6.51 10.75
C ILE A 137 15.80 -5.32 11.68
N LEU A 138 15.05 -5.28 12.77
CA LEU A 138 15.22 -4.35 13.88
C LEU A 138 15.92 -5.07 15.02
N LYS A 139 17.06 -4.56 15.47
CA LYS A 139 17.75 -5.06 16.66
C LYS A 139 17.10 -4.55 17.94
N ASP A 140 17.67 -4.93 19.09
CA ASP A 140 17.12 -4.58 20.40
C ASP A 140 17.05 -3.04 20.56
N ARG A 141 15.92 -2.55 21.04
CA ARG A 141 15.61 -1.12 21.27
C ARG A 141 15.66 -0.27 19.99
N ALA A 142 15.58 -0.90 18.81
CA ALA A 142 15.44 -0.18 17.56
C ALA A 142 13.99 0.27 17.33
N SER A 143 13.78 1.46 16.77
CA SER A 143 12.43 1.97 16.51
C SER A 143 12.25 2.59 15.12
N ILE A 144 11.04 2.45 14.59
CA ILE A 144 10.60 3.07 13.34
C ILE A 144 9.47 4.04 13.67
N GLY A 145 9.73 5.34 13.44
CA GLY A 145 8.83 6.43 13.73
C GLY A 145 7.59 6.47 12.84
N ILE A 146 6.51 7.07 13.35
CA ILE A 146 5.19 7.19 12.68
C ILE A 146 5.32 7.52 11.19
N GLY A 147 4.53 6.84 10.35
CA GLY A 147 4.41 7.16 8.93
C GLY A 147 5.63 6.82 8.08
N SER A 148 6.65 6.19 8.65
CA SER A 148 7.85 5.81 7.90
C SER A 148 7.62 4.62 6.99
N ILE A 149 8.30 4.61 5.84
CA ILE A 149 8.27 3.53 4.86
C ILE A 149 9.64 2.85 4.86
N VAL A 150 9.66 1.54 5.13
CA VAL A 150 10.88 0.73 5.16
C VAL A 150 10.73 -0.45 4.22
N MET A 151 11.55 -0.48 3.17
CA MET A 151 11.57 -1.51 2.13
C MET A 151 12.89 -2.27 2.21
N GLY A 152 12.83 -3.57 2.52
CA GLY A 152 14.00 -4.43 2.65
C GLY A 152 14.83 -4.53 1.35
N PRO A 153 16.12 -4.91 1.43
CA PRO A 153 16.84 -5.34 2.63
C PRO A 153 17.33 -4.18 3.52
N VAL A 154 16.94 -4.18 4.80
CA VAL A 154 17.30 -3.14 5.79
C VAL A 154 17.65 -3.79 7.13
N LEU A 155 18.76 -3.35 7.73
CA LEU A 155 19.14 -3.66 9.11
C LEU A 155 19.20 -2.36 9.93
N ILE A 156 18.43 -2.30 11.01
CA ILE A 156 18.48 -1.23 12.01
C ILE A 156 19.15 -1.76 13.27
N GLY A 157 20.31 -1.18 13.62
CA GLY A 157 21.12 -1.55 14.77
C GLY A 157 20.47 -1.22 16.12
N GLU A 158 21.14 -1.67 17.18
CA GLU A 158 20.63 -1.53 18.55
C GLU A 158 20.56 -0.07 18.98
N ASN A 159 19.52 0.30 19.73
CA ASN A 159 19.26 1.68 20.19
C ASN A 159 19.15 2.71 19.05
N SER A 160 18.89 2.28 17.82
CA SER A 160 18.79 3.18 16.68
C SER A 160 17.34 3.45 16.33
N ALA A 161 17.04 4.67 15.94
CA ALA A 161 15.68 5.10 15.68
C ALA A 161 15.63 5.96 14.43
N CYS A 162 14.60 5.76 13.61
CA CYS A 162 14.17 6.78 12.67
C CYS A 162 12.94 7.52 13.22
N SER A 163 12.93 8.83 13.01
CA SER A 163 11.85 9.73 13.37
C SER A 163 10.71 9.61 12.33
N GLN A 164 9.74 10.53 12.34
CA GLN A 164 8.53 10.38 11.54
C GLN A 164 8.81 10.53 10.03
N ASN A 165 7.99 9.86 9.22
CA ASN A 165 7.94 9.98 7.77
C ASN A 165 9.29 9.73 7.06
N CYS A 166 10.15 8.88 7.62
CA CYS A 166 11.39 8.50 6.96
C CYS A 166 11.12 7.52 5.81
N PHE A 167 11.91 7.59 4.74
CA PHE A 167 11.92 6.60 3.67
C PHE A 167 13.26 5.87 3.64
N ILE A 168 13.26 4.55 3.86
CA ILE A 168 14.46 3.72 3.89
C ILE A 168 14.24 2.55 2.93
N SER A 169 15.03 2.47 1.86
CA SER A 169 14.88 1.42 0.86
C SER A 169 16.20 0.74 0.51
N GLY A 170 16.22 -0.58 0.59
CA GLY A 170 17.29 -1.42 0.04
C GLY A 170 17.12 -1.74 -1.45
N GLN A 171 16.15 -1.13 -2.13
CA GLN A 171 15.94 -1.32 -3.57
C GLN A 171 15.70 0.01 -4.32
N SER A 172 16.21 0.09 -5.54
CA SER A 172 15.88 1.13 -6.53
C SER A 172 15.73 0.53 -7.93
N HIS A 173 15.08 1.24 -8.85
CA HIS A 173 15.06 0.87 -10.26
C HIS A 173 16.40 1.17 -10.94
N LEU A 174 16.78 0.30 -11.86
CA LEU A 174 17.88 0.56 -12.81
C LEU A 174 17.38 1.50 -13.91
N TYR A 175 18.27 2.35 -14.41
CA TYR A 175 17.96 3.36 -15.43
C TYR A 175 19.11 3.60 -16.43
N GLU A 176 20.22 2.89 -16.28
CA GLU A 176 21.48 3.11 -17.01
C GLU A 176 21.40 2.62 -18.47
N ASP A 177 20.57 1.62 -18.77
CA ASP A 177 20.47 1.04 -20.12
C ASP A 177 19.41 1.75 -20.95
N ILE A 178 19.83 2.82 -21.65
CA ILE A 178 18.95 3.63 -22.51
C ILE A 178 18.36 2.85 -23.70
N SER A 179 18.87 1.66 -24.02
CA SER A 179 18.32 0.82 -25.10
C SER A 179 17.05 0.07 -24.67
N LYS A 180 16.86 -0.12 -23.36
CA LYS A 180 15.71 -0.81 -22.77
C LYS A 180 14.67 0.18 -22.26
N LYS A 181 13.39 -0.17 -22.42
CA LYS A 181 12.29 0.54 -21.75
C LYS A 181 12.51 0.50 -20.23
N PHE A 182 12.32 1.62 -19.54
CA PHE A 182 12.53 1.78 -18.09
C PHE A 182 11.99 0.60 -17.25
N LEU A 183 10.73 0.20 -17.47
CA LEU A 183 10.10 -0.90 -16.72
C LEU A 183 10.74 -2.29 -16.93
N ARG A 184 11.62 -2.45 -17.91
CA ARG A 184 12.30 -3.70 -18.25
C ARG A 184 13.79 -3.71 -17.88
N GLN A 185 14.29 -2.63 -17.27
CA GLN A 185 15.70 -2.54 -16.88
C GLN A 185 16.01 -3.31 -15.59
N GLY A 186 14.99 -3.60 -14.78
CA GLY A 186 15.13 -4.36 -13.54
C GLY A 186 15.37 -3.45 -12.33
N PHE A 187 16.00 -4.01 -11.30
CA PHE A 187 16.16 -3.39 -9.99
C PHE A 187 17.58 -3.59 -9.46
N LYS A 188 18.08 -2.58 -8.76
CA LYS A 188 19.26 -2.67 -7.90
C LYS A 188 18.80 -2.94 -6.48
N THR A 189 19.20 -4.06 -5.90
CA THR A 189 18.89 -4.43 -4.51
C THR A 189 20.18 -4.49 -3.71
N GLU A 190 20.37 -3.57 -2.77
CA GLU A 190 21.53 -3.49 -1.89
C GLU A 190 21.12 -3.14 -0.46
N LYS A 191 21.64 -3.89 0.50
CA LYS A 191 21.25 -3.79 1.91
C LYS A 191 21.65 -2.45 2.52
N VAL A 192 20.66 -1.75 3.09
CA VAL A 192 20.91 -0.60 3.98
C VAL A 192 21.28 -1.11 5.36
N VAL A 193 22.36 -0.56 5.92
CA VAL A 193 22.84 -0.92 7.26
C VAL A 193 22.91 0.34 8.13
N ILE A 194 22.07 0.39 9.15
CA ILE A 194 22.10 1.42 10.19
C ILE A 194 22.79 0.81 11.40
N GLY A 195 23.87 1.45 11.86
CA GLY A 195 24.66 1.06 13.02
C GLY A 195 23.90 1.20 14.35
N LYS A 196 24.64 1.11 15.45
CA LYS A 196 24.13 1.24 16.83
C LYS A 196 24.05 2.70 17.26
N ASN A 197 23.08 3.04 18.11
CA ASN A 197 22.88 4.39 18.66
C ASN A 197 22.77 5.47 17.57
N VAL A 198 22.16 5.15 16.43
CA VAL A 198 21.97 6.10 15.32
C VAL A 198 20.61 6.76 15.44
N TRP A 199 20.56 8.07 15.24
CA TRP A 199 19.30 8.80 15.12
C TRP A 199 19.12 9.33 13.70
N ILE A 200 17.99 8.99 13.08
CA ILE A 200 17.58 9.48 11.76
C ILE A 200 16.44 10.49 11.94
N GLY A 201 16.71 11.76 11.64
CA GLY A 201 15.75 12.84 11.75
C GLY A 201 14.57 12.70 10.78
N ALA A 202 13.46 13.35 11.12
CA ALA A 202 12.19 13.20 10.40
C ALA A 202 12.32 13.51 8.91
N SER A 203 11.52 12.83 8.09
CA SER A 203 11.47 13.03 6.63
C SER A 203 12.81 12.83 5.91
N SER A 204 13.71 12.03 6.48
CA SER A 204 14.96 11.66 5.81
C SER A 204 14.76 10.50 4.85
N VAL A 205 15.57 10.48 3.78
CA VAL A 205 15.59 9.47 2.72
C VAL A 205 16.93 8.74 2.75
N ILE A 206 16.92 7.41 2.87
CA ILE A 206 18.12 6.57 2.85
C ILE A 206 18.06 5.64 1.64
N LEU A 207 19.04 5.74 0.74
CA LEU A 207 19.09 5.00 -0.51
C LEU A 207 19.75 3.62 -0.39
N PRO A 208 19.55 2.72 -1.38
CA PRO A 208 20.09 1.36 -1.34
C PRO A 208 21.61 1.31 -1.17
N GLY A 209 22.08 0.32 -0.41
CA GLY A 209 23.51 0.07 -0.20
C GLY A 209 24.20 0.95 0.84
N VAL A 210 23.55 2.02 1.31
CA VAL A 210 24.11 2.95 2.30
C VAL A 210 24.35 2.26 3.65
N LYS A 211 25.52 2.56 4.24
CA LYS A 211 25.89 2.22 5.61
C LYS A 211 26.02 3.49 6.45
N ILE A 212 25.27 3.54 7.55
CA ILE A 212 25.37 4.60 8.56
C ILE A 212 26.07 4.02 9.78
N GLY A 213 27.26 4.54 10.10
CA GLY A 213 28.07 4.07 11.20
C GLY A 213 27.50 4.41 12.57
N ASP A 214 28.00 3.73 13.59
CA ASP A 214 27.54 3.83 14.97
C ASP A 214 27.63 5.27 15.52
N ASN A 215 26.69 5.64 16.40
CA ASN A 215 26.63 6.95 17.06
C ASN A 215 26.56 8.15 16.09
N SER A 216 26.03 7.92 14.88
CA SER A 216 25.85 8.98 13.88
C SER A 216 24.46 9.60 13.97
N ILE A 217 24.36 10.85 13.55
CA ILE A 217 23.13 11.62 13.53
C ILE A 217 22.84 12.07 12.10
N ILE A 218 21.63 11.77 11.62
CA ILE A 218 21.12 12.28 10.34
C ILE A 218 20.12 13.39 10.65
N GLY A 219 20.36 14.59 10.15
CA GLY A 219 19.42 15.70 10.33
C GLY A 219 18.09 15.47 9.58
N ALA A 220 17.02 16.12 10.04
CA ALA A 220 15.73 16.04 9.38
C ALA A 220 15.79 16.51 7.91
N GLY A 221 14.98 15.90 7.04
CA GLY A 221 14.89 16.22 5.62
C GLY A 221 16.13 15.83 4.80
N SER A 222 17.03 15.01 5.34
CA SER A 222 18.28 14.69 4.66
C SER A 222 18.11 13.55 3.66
N THR A 223 18.87 13.60 2.56
CA THR A 223 18.93 12.51 1.58
C THR A 223 20.32 11.88 1.59
N ILE A 224 20.41 10.67 2.13
CA ILE A 224 21.64 9.92 2.28
C ILE A 224 21.81 9.00 1.07
N ILE A 225 22.79 9.35 0.24
CA ILE A 225 23.14 8.63 -0.99
C ILE A 225 24.54 7.97 -0.92
N GLU A 226 25.28 8.25 0.15
CA GLU A 226 26.64 7.77 0.41
C GLU A 226 26.75 7.31 1.88
N ASP A 227 27.73 6.47 2.19
CA ASP A 227 27.99 5.99 3.54
C ASP A 227 28.31 7.15 4.50
N VAL A 228 27.77 7.05 5.72
CA VAL A 228 28.03 8.00 6.81
C VAL A 228 28.94 7.31 7.83
N PRO A 229 30.19 7.76 8.03
CA PRO A 229 31.10 7.18 9.02
C PRO A 229 30.54 7.32 10.44
N SER A 230 30.91 6.39 11.33
CA SER A 230 30.56 6.47 12.76
C SER A 230 30.94 7.82 13.36
N TYR A 231 30.17 8.26 14.36
CA TYR A 231 30.39 9.52 15.07
C TYR A 231 30.37 10.76 14.15
N SER A 232 29.47 10.75 13.17
CA SER A 232 29.27 11.86 12.24
C SER A 232 27.88 12.47 12.37
N VAL A 233 27.76 13.77 12.10
CA VAL A 233 26.48 14.44 11.87
C VAL A 233 26.38 14.79 10.39
N ALA A 234 25.39 14.24 9.69
CA ALA A 234 25.15 14.50 8.28
C ALA A 234 23.79 15.18 8.08
N VAL A 235 23.76 16.24 7.25
CA VAL A 235 22.53 16.99 6.95
C VAL A 235 22.45 17.38 5.47
N GLY A 236 21.24 17.60 4.95
CA GLY A 236 20.99 18.19 3.63
C GLY A 236 20.62 17.19 2.53
N ASN A 237 20.44 17.68 1.31
CA ASN A 237 20.07 16.89 0.13
C ASN A 237 20.86 17.34 -1.12
N PRO A 238 21.85 16.56 -1.60
CA PRO A 238 22.42 15.38 -0.94
C PRO A 238 23.06 15.72 0.41
N ALA A 239 23.00 14.81 1.36
CA ALA A 239 23.54 15.06 2.69
C ALA A 239 25.06 15.19 2.67
N LYS A 240 25.58 16.08 3.51
CA LYS A 240 27.01 16.26 3.76
C LYS A 240 27.29 16.16 5.25
N ILE A 241 28.45 15.61 5.60
CA ILE A 241 28.92 15.56 6.97
C ILE A 241 29.31 16.98 7.39
N ILE A 242 28.64 17.51 8.41
CA ILE A 242 28.89 18.86 8.92
C ILE A 242 29.62 18.86 10.26
N ARG A 243 29.61 17.73 10.98
CA ARG A 243 30.34 17.57 12.24
C ARG A 243 30.88 16.16 12.41
N LYS A 244 31.98 16.05 13.15
CA LYS A 244 32.52 14.79 13.66
C LYS A 244 32.76 14.90 15.15
N TYR A 245 32.58 13.81 15.88
CA TYR A 245 32.96 13.76 17.27
C TYR A 245 34.48 13.62 17.38
N ASN A 246 35.09 14.54 18.11
CA ASN A 246 36.52 14.50 18.43
C ASN A 246 36.69 13.84 19.80
N PHE A 247 37.41 12.72 19.83
CA PHE A 247 37.60 11.92 21.05
C PHE A 247 38.59 12.56 22.03
N GLN A 248 39.51 13.39 21.54
CA GLN A 248 40.49 14.10 22.35
C GLN A 248 39.83 15.27 23.08
N THR A 249 39.06 16.09 22.37
CA THR A 249 38.39 17.26 22.94
C THR A 249 37.05 16.92 23.59
N LYS A 250 36.49 15.73 23.29
CA LYS A 250 35.15 15.28 23.69
C LYS A 250 34.03 16.21 23.22
N GLN A 251 34.20 16.80 22.03
CA GLN A 251 33.26 17.74 21.44
C GLN A 251 32.87 17.34 20.02
N TRP A 252 31.71 17.82 19.58
CA TRP A 252 31.28 17.74 18.18
C TRP A 252 31.81 18.93 17.39
N GLU A 253 32.86 18.70 16.61
CA GLU A 253 33.57 19.73 15.87
C GLU A 253 33.05 19.81 14.43
N ARG A 254 33.01 21.03 13.89
CA ARG A 254 32.59 21.27 12.50
C ARG A 254 33.68 20.75 11.55
N VAL A 255 33.24 20.10 10.47
CA VAL A 255 34.12 19.69 9.35
C VAL A 255 34.22 20.81 8.32
#